data_AF-A0A4Q1ILB0-F1
#
_entry.id   AF-A0A4Q1ILB0-F1
#
_cell.length_a   1.000
_cell.length_b   1.000
_cell.length_c   1.000
_cell.angle_alpha   90.00
_cell.angle_beta   90.00
_cell.angle_gamma   90.00
#
_symmetry.space_group_name_H-M   'P 1'
#
loop_
_entity.id
_entity.type
_entity.pdbx_description
1 polymer ?
#
loop_
_entity_poly.entity_id
_entity_poly.type
_entity_poly.pdbx_seq_one_letter_code
_entity_poly.pdbx_strand_id
1 'polypeptide(L)' 'MYSAQNCQDCQLRGACFKAKGNRIVERNHKLEAYKEKARRNLLSEIGELKRKQRTADVEPVFAHIKSNRNFKRFTHKGKL' A
#
# COMPACT_ATOMS: atom_id res chain seq x y z
N MET A 1 13.28 7.94 17.05
CA MET A 1 12.94 6.67 17.73
C MET A 1 12.16 7.03 18.98
N TYR A 2 10.89 6.64 19.08
CA TYR A 2 10.07 6.92 20.27
C TYR A 2 9.86 5.61 21.02
N SER A 3 10.36 5.51 22.25
CA SER A 3 10.14 4.37 23.12
C SER A 3 9.19 4.77 24.24
N ALA A 4 8.19 3.94 24.53
CA ALA A 4 7.40 4.11 25.75
C ALA A 4 8.31 3.95 26.98
N GLN A 5 8.14 4.80 27.99
CA GLN A 5 8.86 4.67 29.26
C GLN A 5 8.40 3.41 30.01
N ASN A 6 9.37 2.70 30.58
CA ASN A 6 9.28 1.42 31.27
C ASN A 6 7.94 1.16 31.98
N CYS A 7 7.15 0.22 31.46
CA CYS A 7 5.98 -0.32 32.17
C CYS A 7 6.38 -1.51 33.06
N GLN A 8 7.45 -1.38 33.85
CA GLN A 8 8.04 -2.51 34.58
C GLN A 8 7.07 -3.12 35.62
N ASP A 9 6.23 -2.31 36.26
CA ASP A 9 5.23 -2.77 37.25
C ASP A 9 3.76 -2.61 36.79
N CYS A 10 3.52 -2.51 35.47
CA CYS A 10 2.17 -2.36 34.96
C CYS A 10 1.44 -3.72 34.93
N GLN A 11 0.44 -3.88 35.79
CA GLN A 11 -0.41 -5.09 35.86
C GLN A 11 -1.12 -5.39 34.52
N LEU A 12 -1.30 -4.38 33.66
CA LEU A 12 -1.94 -4.52 32.35
C LEU A 12 -0.95 -4.82 31.21
N ARG A 13 0.36 -4.99 31.49
CA ARG A 13 1.38 -5.16 30.46
C ARG A 13 1.14 -6.38 29.56
N GLY A 14 0.67 -7.50 30.11
CA GLY A 14 0.35 -8.71 29.36
C GLY A 14 -0.73 -8.51 28.28
N ALA A 15 -1.70 -7.62 28.53
CA ALA A 15 -2.73 -7.26 27.57
C ALA A 15 -2.27 -6.14 26.61
N CYS A 16 -1.39 -5.25 27.06
CA CYS A 16 -0.96 -4.07 26.31
C CYS A 16 0.14 -4.36 25.27
N PHE A 17 1.14 -5.19 25.59
CA PHE A 17 2.29 -5.43 24.71
C PHE A 17 3.00 -6.76 25.02
N LYS A 18 3.17 -7.62 24.01
CA LYS A 18 3.66 -9.01 24.17
C LYS A 18 5.18 -9.21 24.00
N ALA A 19 5.94 -8.18 23.62
CA ALA A 19 7.38 -8.35 23.39
C ALA A 19 8.20 -8.18 24.68
N LYS A 20 9.39 -8.79 24.72
CA LYS A 20 10.28 -8.81 25.91
C LYS A 20 10.83 -7.42 26.29
N GLY A 21 10.95 -6.50 25.34
CA GLY A 21 11.49 -5.14 25.55
C GLY A 21 10.43 -4.04 25.69
N ASN A 22 10.89 -2.79 25.68
CA ASN A 22 10.00 -1.62 25.58
C ASN A 22 9.43 -1.51 24.17
N ARG A 23 8.19 -0.99 24.06
CA ARG A 23 7.59 -0.72 22.76
C ARG A 23 8.36 0.42 22.09
N ILE A 24 9.09 0.08 21.05
CA ILE A 24 9.80 1.04 20.20
C ILE A 24 8.93 1.26 18.97
N VAL A 25 8.57 2.52 18.74
CA VAL A 25 7.95 2.96 17.49
C VAL A 25 9.01 3.74 16.72
N GLU A 26 9.42 3.18 15.59
CA GLU A 26 10.32 3.83 14.65
C GLU A 26 9.52 4.32 13.44
N ARG A 27 9.78 5.57 13.02
CA ARG A 27 9.29 6.07 11.74
C ARG A 27 10.41 5.99 10.72
N ASN A 28 10.14 5.34 9.60
CA ASN A 28 11.06 5.31 8.48
C ASN A 28 10.96 6.62 7.69
N HIS A 29 11.83 7.58 8.01
CA HIS A 29 11.87 8.88 7.36
C HIS A 29 12.15 8.79 5.84
N LYS A 30 12.94 7.79 5.40
CA LYS A 30 13.20 7.57 3.97
C LYS A 30 11.94 7.14 3.23
N LEU A 31 11.15 6.23 3.82
CA LEU A 31 9.88 5.79 3.26
C LEU A 31 8.90 6.96 3.13
N GLU A 32 8.81 7.81 4.15
CA GLU A 32 7.95 9.01 4.11
C GLU A 32 8.39 9.98 3.00
N ALA A 33 9.69 10.21 2.82
CA ALA A 33 10.21 11.02 1.73
C ALA A 33 9.86 10.45 0.33
N TYR A 34 9.92 9.11 0.17
CA TYR A 34 9.52 8.47 -1.09
C TYR A 34 8.01 8.59 -1.35
N LYS A 35 7.17 8.41 -0.33
CA LYS A 35 5.72 8.64 -0.46
C LYS A 35 5.41 10.08 -0.86
N GLU A 36 6.12 11.04 -0.28
CA GLU A 36 5.95 12.46 -0.61
C GLU A 36 6.35 12.75 -2.07
N LYS A 37 7.49 12.20 -2.51
CA LYS A 37 7.93 12.32 -3.91
C LYS A 37 6.92 11.71 -4.88
N ALA A 38 6.40 10.52 -4.56
CA ALA A 38 5.37 9.87 -5.37
C ALA A 38 4.09 10.72 -5.43
N ARG A 39 3.64 11.27 -4.30
CA ARG A 39 2.44 12.12 -4.25
C ARG A 39 2.62 13.38 -5.11
N ARG A 40 3.75 14.07 -4.99
CA ARG A 40 4.07 15.24 -5.82
C ARG A 40 4.06 14.91 -7.31
N ASN A 41 4.66 13.80 -7.70
CA ASN A 41 4.66 13.37 -9.10
C ASN A 41 3.24 13.04 -9.61
N LEU A 42 2.42 12.38 -8.79
CA LEU A 42 1.06 11.98 -9.16
C LEU A 42 0.07 13.16 -9.24
N LEU A 43 0.33 14.23 -8.50
CA LEU A 43 -0.47 15.47 -8.47
C LEU A 43 0.11 16.59 -9.37
N SER A 44 1.26 16.36 -10.00
CA SER A 44 1.78 17.28 -11.01
C SER A 44 0.91 17.26 -12.27
N GLU A 45 0.94 18.34 -13.05
CA GLU A 45 0.22 18.45 -14.33
C GLU A 45 0.55 17.28 -15.27
N ILE A 46 1.83 16.89 -15.32
CA ILE A 46 2.29 15.72 -16.10
C ILE A 46 1.64 14.43 -15.57
N GLY A 47 1.53 14.29 -14.24
CA GLY A 47 0.88 13.17 -13.59
C GLY A 47 -0.61 13.06 -13.93
N GLU A 48 -1.31 14.19 -13.99
CA GLU A 48 -2.71 14.27 -14.39
C GLU A 48 -2.91 13.92 -15.87
N LEU A 49 -2.09 14.48 -16.77
CA LEU A 49 -2.11 14.17 -18.19
C LEU A 49 -1.91 12.66 -18.43
N LYS A 50 -0.89 12.07 -17.80
CA LYS A 50 -0.64 10.62 -17.86
C LYS A 50 -1.75 9.79 -17.24
N ARG A 51 -2.52 10.32 -16.28
CA ARG A 51 -3.66 9.61 -15.70
C ARG A 51 -4.82 9.56 -16.70
N LYS A 52 -5.11 10.67 -17.38
CA LYS A 52 -6.14 10.73 -18.43
C LYS A 52 -5.79 9.83 -19.60
N GLN A 53 -4.52 9.85 -20.04
CA GLN A 53 -4.03 9.03 -21.15
C GLN A 53 -4.16 7.52 -20.87
N ARG A 54 -3.82 7.08 -19.66
CA ARG A 54 -3.88 5.66 -19.27
C ARG A 54 -5.25 5.04 -19.47
N THR A 55 -6.34 5.77 -19.25
CA THR A 55 -7.68 5.25 -19.45
C THR A 55 -7.91 4.82 -20.91
N ALA A 56 -7.49 5.67 -21.86
CA ALA A 56 -7.62 5.40 -23.28
C ALA A 56 -6.66 4.31 -23.77
N ASP A 57 -5.42 4.28 -23.26
CA ASP A 57 -4.42 3.28 -23.70
C ASP A 57 -4.76 1.86 -23.19
N VAL A 58 -5.37 1.77 -22.01
CA VAL A 58 -5.59 0.50 -21.30
C VAL A 58 -6.93 -0.14 -21.67
N GLU A 59 -7.93 0.67 -22.06
CA GLU A 59 -9.25 0.18 -22.46
C GLU A 59 -9.20 -0.84 -23.63
N PRO A 60 -8.47 -0.62 -24.74
CA PRO A 60 -8.38 -1.58 -25.84
C PRO A 60 -7.85 -2.94 -25.43
N VAL A 61 -6.86 -2.97 -24.53
CA VAL A 61 -6.27 -4.20 -24.01
C VAL A 61 -7.34 -5.00 -23.24
N PHE A 62 -8.11 -4.34 -22.39
CA PHE A 62 -9.19 -5.00 -21.65
C PHE A 62 -10.38 -5.37 -22.55
N ALA A 63 -10.70 -4.57 -23.55
CA ALA A 63 -11.74 -4.89 -24.54
C ALA A 63 -11.37 -6.17 -25.32
N HIS A 64 -10.12 -6.29 -25.76
CA HIS A 64 -9.62 -7.50 -26.42
C HIS A 64 -9.65 -8.72 -25.50
N ILE A 65 -9.25 -8.58 -24.24
CA ILE A 65 -9.32 -9.68 -23.26
C ILE A 65 -10.77 -10.13 -23.04
N LYS A 66 -11.72 -9.19 -22.93
CA LYS A 66 -13.12 -9.51 -22.68
C LYS A 66 -13.81 -10.12 -23.91
N SER A 67 -13.67 -9.49 -25.08
CA SER A 67 -14.39 -9.86 -26.30
C SER A 67 -13.70 -11.00 -27.05
N ASN A 68 -12.40 -10.88 -27.35
CA ASN A 68 -11.70 -11.86 -28.17
C ASN A 68 -11.34 -13.14 -27.41
N ARG A 69 -11.14 -13.04 -26.08
CA ARG A 69 -10.75 -14.19 -25.24
C ARG A 69 -11.88 -14.69 -24.33
N ASN A 70 -13.10 -14.17 -24.49
CA ASN A 70 -14.27 -14.50 -23.67
C ASN A 70 -13.96 -14.51 -22.16
N PHE A 71 -13.11 -13.60 -21.71
CA PHE A 71 -12.64 -13.57 -20.33
C PHE A 71 -13.72 -13.00 -19.41
N LYS A 72 -14.31 -13.84 -18.56
CA LYS A 72 -15.43 -13.46 -17.68
C LYS A 72 -15.03 -13.11 -16.25
N ARG A 73 -14.07 -13.84 -15.65
CA ARG A 73 -13.61 -13.59 -14.26
C ARG A 73 -12.24 -14.19 -14.00
N PHE A 74 -11.49 -13.57 -13.09
CA PHE A 74 -10.31 -14.16 -12.48
C PHE A 74 -10.77 -15.21 -11.45
N THR A 75 -10.41 -16.47 -11.65
CA THR A 75 -10.66 -17.54 -10.67
C THR A 75 -9.51 -17.59 -9.67
N HIS A 76 -9.79 -17.32 -8.40
CA HIS A 76 -8.79 -17.34 -7.32
C HIS A 76 -8.20 -18.72 -7.01
N LYS A 77 -8.83 -19.79 -7.52
CA LYS A 77 -8.32 -21.15 -7.48
C LYS A 77 -8.17 -21.64 -8.91
N GLY A 78 -7.02 -22.22 -9.25
CA GLY A 78 -6.83 -22.93 -10.51
C GLY A 78 -7.88 -24.05 -10.65
N LYS A 79 -8.15 -24.49 -11.89
CA LYS A 79 -9.02 -25.64 -12.13
C LYS A 79 -8.52 -26.84 -11.31
N LEU A 80 -9.45 -27.51 -10.62
CA LEU A 80 -9.32 -28.91 -10.22
C LEU A 80 -9.15 -29.76 -11.48
#